data_AF-A0A8T7CRR9-F1
#
_entry.id   AF-A0A8T7CRR9-F1
#
_cell.length_a   1.000
_cell.length_b   1.000
_cell.length_c   1.000
_cell.angle_alpha   90.00
_cell.angle_beta   90.00
_cell.angle_gamma   90.00
#
_symmetry.space_group_name_H-M   'P 1'
#
loop_
_entity.id
_entity.type
_entity.pdbx_description
1 polymer ?
#
loop_
_entity_poly.entity_id
_entity_poly.type
_entity_poly.pdbx_seq_one_letter_code
_entity_poly.pdbx_strand_id
1 'polypeptide(L)'
;MRYINHTLYAFLLLSFLSTVNASDLEREKRMADEIVDAIIDGDAVYLEANDQEFLSIYTEADDEARGVAIILHGRGFHPDWQDAINPLRVGLAESGWNTLSVQMPVLEKQAKYYDYLPLFPQAIPRIEAAIAYARDQIKQNGGDNKVVLIAHSCGAHMAMTWTDVDSFEAIDAYVGIGMGATDYKQPMKQPFPLAKIKVPVLDVYAANDYPAVQRMAAARWQSIEQAGNTKSAQVIVPDADHYYTNRGDALTLVISEWLDSL
;
A
#
# COMPACT_ATOMS: atom_id res chain seq x y z
N MET A 1 13.99 -74.80 18.22
CA MET A 1 14.06 -73.59 17.37
C MET A 1 13.01 -72.60 17.84
N ARG A 2 13.41 -71.53 18.52
CA ARG A 2 12.51 -70.42 18.92
C ARG A 2 12.95 -69.18 18.14
N TYR A 3 12.10 -68.75 17.21
CA TYR A 3 12.17 -67.44 16.57
C TYR A 3 11.38 -66.46 17.43
N ILE A 4 11.98 -65.34 17.83
CA ILE A 4 11.24 -64.17 18.32
C ILE A 4 11.77 -62.94 17.59
N ASN A 5 10.83 -62.26 16.95
CA ASN A 5 10.98 -61.22 15.94
C ASN A 5 11.51 -59.90 16.51
N HIS A 6 12.44 -59.26 15.79
CA HIS A 6 12.76 -57.86 15.97
C HIS A 6 11.65 -57.01 15.33
N THR A 7 10.91 -56.27 16.14
CA THR A 7 9.95 -55.27 15.64
C THR A 7 10.69 -53.94 15.49
N LEU A 8 10.95 -53.53 14.25
CA LEU A 8 11.56 -52.26 13.91
C LEU A 8 10.45 -51.19 13.84
N TYR A 9 10.47 -50.20 14.73
CA TYR A 9 9.57 -49.05 14.65
C TYR A 9 10.14 -48.04 13.64
N ALA A 10 9.46 -47.85 12.51
CA ALA A 10 9.73 -46.76 11.59
C ALA A 10 8.99 -45.50 12.07
N PHE A 11 9.73 -44.46 12.45
CA PHE A 11 9.18 -43.12 12.71
C PHE A 11 8.91 -42.44 11.37
N LEU A 12 7.63 -42.25 11.03
CA LEU A 12 7.21 -41.42 9.90
C LEU A 12 7.19 -39.96 10.37
N LEU A 13 8.19 -39.17 9.96
CA LEU A 13 8.18 -37.71 10.17
C LEU A 13 7.15 -37.12 9.18
N LEU A 14 5.96 -36.74 9.68
CA LEU A 14 5.02 -35.92 8.90
C LEU A 14 5.53 -34.48 8.91
N SER A 15 6.18 -34.07 7.84
CA SER A 15 6.44 -32.66 7.55
C SER A 15 5.10 -31.99 7.25
N PHE A 16 4.59 -31.17 8.17
CA PHE A 16 3.50 -30.25 7.85
C PHE A 16 4.05 -29.21 6.87
N LEU A 17 3.69 -29.33 5.59
CA LEU A 17 3.85 -28.24 4.62
C LEU A 17 2.90 -27.12 5.05
N SER A 18 3.44 -26.10 5.69
CA SER A 18 2.74 -24.83 5.86
C SER A 18 2.43 -24.31 4.47
N THR A 19 1.15 -24.28 4.08
CA THR A 19 0.72 -23.56 2.89
C THR A 19 0.98 -22.08 3.17
N VAL A 20 2.07 -21.54 2.62
CA VAL A 20 2.24 -20.10 2.55
C VAL A 20 1.10 -19.60 1.66
N ASN A 21 0.16 -18.85 2.22
CA ASN A 21 -0.86 -18.18 1.42
C ASN A 21 -0.12 -17.16 0.54
N ALA A 22 0.05 -17.49 -0.73
CA ALA A 22 0.58 -16.60 -1.75
C ALA A 22 -0.52 -15.64 -2.20
N SER A 23 -0.12 -14.54 -2.83
CA SER A 23 -1.03 -13.71 -3.59
C SER A 23 -1.77 -14.52 -4.67
N ASP A 24 -3.01 -14.13 -4.99
CA ASP A 24 -3.80 -14.67 -6.10
C ASP A 24 -3.28 -14.09 -7.42
N LEU A 25 -2.17 -14.66 -7.91
CA LEU A 25 -1.48 -14.21 -9.13
C LEU A 25 -2.35 -14.31 -10.39
N GLU A 26 -3.25 -15.29 -10.46
CA GLU A 26 -4.17 -15.39 -11.59
C GLU A 26 -5.17 -14.23 -11.59
N ARG A 27 -5.62 -13.81 -10.40
CA ARG A 27 -6.49 -12.63 -10.26
C ARG A 27 -5.76 -11.34 -10.58
N GLU A 28 -4.51 -11.19 -10.11
CA GLU A 28 -3.67 -10.06 -10.50
C GLU A 28 -3.51 -9.97 -12.02
N LYS A 29 -3.25 -11.10 -12.69
CA LYS A 29 -3.14 -11.14 -14.15
C LYS A 29 -4.42 -10.69 -14.84
N ARG A 30 -5.59 -11.21 -14.43
CA ARG A 30 -6.87 -10.79 -15.02
C ARG A 30 -7.14 -9.29 -14.85
N MET A 31 -6.84 -8.75 -13.67
CA MET A 31 -6.94 -7.32 -13.42
C MET A 31 -5.99 -6.53 -14.31
N ALA A 32 -4.76 -7.00 -14.47
CA ALA A 32 -3.78 -6.34 -15.31
C ALA A 32 -4.23 -6.31 -16.77
N ASP A 33 -4.69 -7.45 -17.31
CA ASP A 33 -5.21 -7.54 -18.67
C ASP A 33 -6.39 -6.56 -18.88
N GLU A 34 -7.35 -6.52 -17.94
CA GLU A 34 -8.51 -5.60 -18.00
C GLU A 34 -8.10 -4.12 -17.94
N ILE A 35 -7.11 -3.78 -17.11
CA ILE A 35 -6.63 -2.40 -16.95
C ILE A 35 -5.86 -1.96 -18.20
N VAL A 36 -4.92 -2.78 -18.68
CA VAL A 36 -4.08 -2.45 -19.84
C VAL A 36 -4.94 -2.20 -21.09
N ASP A 37 -6.04 -2.94 -21.24
CA ASP A 37 -6.97 -2.78 -22.35
C ASP A 37 -7.83 -1.50 -22.26
N ALA A 38 -8.01 -0.94 -21.06
CA ALA A 38 -8.97 0.14 -20.79
C ALA A 38 -8.37 1.46 -20.30
N ILE A 39 -7.10 1.47 -19.88
CA ILE A 39 -6.46 2.64 -19.29
C ILE A 39 -6.36 3.79 -20.30
N ILE A 40 -6.65 5.00 -19.82
CA ILE A 40 -6.63 6.23 -20.63
C ILE A 40 -5.43 7.08 -20.26
N ASP A 41 -5.30 7.42 -18.98
CA ASP A 41 -4.21 8.25 -18.48
C ASP A 41 -3.07 7.36 -17.96
N GLY A 42 -1.84 7.62 -18.39
CA GLY A 42 -0.66 6.91 -17.95
C GLY A 42 -0.34 5.62 -18.73
N ASP A 43 0.89 5.15 -18.52
CA ASP A 43 1.46 3.98 -19.18
C ASP A 43 1.51 2.77 -18.24
N ALA A 44 1.12 1.61 -18.76
CA ALA A 44 1.32 0.35 -18.08
C ALA A 44 2.81 -0.01 -18.04
N VAL A 45 3.35 -0.17 -16.84
CA VAL A 45 4.74 -0.55 -16.58
C VAL A 45 4.75 -1.83 -15.75
N TYR A 46 5.42 -2.87 -16.23
CA TYR A 46 5.61 -4.09 -15.46
C TYR A 46 6.90 -3.97 -14.65
N LEU A 47 6.77 -3.99 -13.33
CA LEU A 47 7.90 -4.06 -12.42
C LEU A 47 8.11 -5.52 -12.01
N GLU A 48 9.34 -5.87 -11.67
CA GLU A 48 9.71 -7.22 -11.27
C GLU A 48 10.30 -7.20 -9.85
N ALA A 49 9.88 -8.16 -9.03
CA ALA A 49 10.55 -8.43 -7.76
C ALA A 49 10.41 -9.91 -7.39
N ASN A 50 11.49 -10.53 -6.91
CA ASN A 50 11.55 -11.96 -6.58
C ASN A 50 11.05 -12.87 -7.73
N ASP A 51 11.53 -12.62 -8.95
CA ASP A 51 11.15 -13.34 -10.18
C ASP A 51 9.64 -13.28 -10.51
N GLN A 52 8.92 -12.31 -9.94
CA GLN A 52 7.50 -12.06 -10.20
C GLN A 52 7.29 -10.67 -10.78
N GLU A 53 6.75 -10.62 -11.99
CA GLU A 53 6.26 -9.39 -12.60
C GLU A 53 4.89 -9.00 -12.05
N PHE A 54 4.66 -7.70 -11.89
CA PHE A 54 3.37 -7.14 -11.48
C PHE A 54 3.13 -5.80 -12.16
N LEU A 55 1.86 -5.53 -12.48
CA LEU A 55 1.47 -4.28 -13.13
C LEU A 55 1.70 -3.08 -12.20
N SER A 56 2.21 -2.01 -12.77
CA SER A 56 2.12 -0.66 -12.25
C SER A 56 1.63 0.28 -13.36
N ILE A 57 1.10 1.43 -12.97
CA ILE A 57 0.73 2.49 -13.91
C ILE A 57 1.58 3.70 -13.56
N TYR A 58 2.38 4.15 -14.52
CA TYR A 58 3.13 5.38 -14.40
C TYR A 58 2.39 6.50 -15.13
N THR A 59 2.22 7.66 -14.51
CA THR A 59 1.60 8.83 -15.14
C THR A 59 2.51 10.02 -14.91
N GLU A 60 2.96 10.64 -15.99
CA GLU A 60 3.76 11.87 -15.90
C GLU A 60 2.86 13.04 -15.50
N ALA A 61 3.43 13.98 -14.76
CA ALA A 61 2.80 15.25 -14.48
C ALA A 61 2.62 16.06 -15.77
N ASP A 62 1.56 16.88 -15.80
CA ASP A 62 1.28 17.77 -16.94
C ASP A 62 2.36 18.86 -17.12
N ASP A 63 2.99 19.26 -16.01
CA ASP A 63 4.05 20.24 -15.91
C ASP A 63 5.33 19.62 -15.30
N GLU A 64 6.34 20.44 -14.99
CA GLU A 64 7.56 19.99 -14.31
C GLU A 64 7.23 19.27 -12.98
N ALA A 65 7.55 17.98 -12.93
CA ALA A 65 7.22 17.14 -11.79
C ALA A 65 8.03 17.52 -10.55
N ARG A 66 7.33 17.68 -9.43
CA ARG A 66 7.92 17.96 -8.10
C ARG A 66 8.47 16.71 -7.41
N GLY A 67 8.13 15.55 -7.95
CA GLY A 67 8.41 14.25 -7.37
C GLY A 67 7.55 13.15 -7.97
N VAL A 68 7.66 11.96 -7.38
CA VAL A 68 6.87 10.78 -7.72
C VAL A 68 6.05 10.36 -6.51
N ALA A 69 4.73 10.30 -6.66
CA ALA A 69 3.80 9.74 -5.69
C ALA A 69 3.52 8.27 -6.02
N ILE A 70 4.04 7.37 -5.20
CA ILE A 70 3.79 5.92 -5.29
C ILE A 70 2.49 5.60 -4.58
N ILE A 71 1.52 4.97 -5.26
CA ILE A 71 0.17 4.74 -4.75
C ILE A 71 -0.07 3.24 -4.55
N LEU A 72 -0.44 2.85 -3.33
CA LEU A 72 -0.77 1.49 -2.95
C LEU A 72 -2.28 1.35 -2.67
N HIS A 73 -2.95 0.48 -3.43
CA HIS A 73 -4.39 0.30 -3.31
C HIS A 73 -4.82 -0.53 -2.08
N GLY A 74 -6.12 -0.42 -1.76
CA GLY A 74 -6.75 -1.19 -0.68
C GLY A 74 -6.99 -2.67 -1.01
N ARG A 75 -7.54 -3.38 -0.02
CA ARG A 75 -7.74 -4.83 -0.07
C ARG A 75 -8.60 -5.25 -1.26
N GLY A 76 -8.07 -6.16 -2.08
CA GLY A 76 -8.83 -6.82 -3.13
C GLY A 76 -9.14 -5.96 -4.35
N PHE A 77 -8.62 -4.74 -4.42
CA PHE A 77 -8.71 -3.84 -5.57
C PHE A 77 -7.46 -3.91 -6.46
N HIS A 78 -7.21 -2.87 -7.24
CA HIS A 78 -6.14 -2.80 -8.24
C HIS A 78 -5.61 -1.36 -8.43
N PRO A 79 -4.52 -1.16 -9.18
CA PRO A 79 -3.83 0.13 -9.36
C PRO A 79 -4.60 1.24 -10.07
N ASP A 80 -5.77 0.91 -10.60
CA ASP A 80 -6.64 1.88 -11.29
C ASP A 80 -8.06 1.83 -10.73
N TRP A 81 -8.20 1.50 -9.44
CA TRP A 81 -9.51 1.42 -8.81
C TRP A 81 -10.22 2.77 -8.87
N GLN A 82 -11.40 2.79 -9.48
CA GLN A 82 -12.16 3.97 -9.87
C GLN A 82 -12.47 4.98 -8.75
N ASP A 83 -12.56 4.54 -7.49
CA ASP A 83 -13.00 5.41 -6.39
C ASP A 83 -11.84 6.25 -5.81
N ALA A 84 -10.90 5.62 -5.10
CA ALA A 84 -9.81 6.33 -4.44
C ALA A 84 -8.55 6.41 -5.31
N ILE A 85 -8.25 5.40 -6.12
CA ILE A 85 -6.90 5.23 -6.68
C ILE A 85 -6.76 5.94 -8.02
N ASN A 86 -7.71 5.75 -8.94
CA ASN A 86 -7.69 6.44 -10.23
C ASN A 86 -7.76 7.97 -10.07
N PRO A 87 -8.68 8.55 -9.27
CA PRO A 87 -8.69 10.01 -9.06
C PRO A 87 -7.44 10.57 -8.39
N LEU A 88 -6.77 9.78 -7.52
CA LEU A 88 -5.48 10.18 -6.95
C LEU A 88 -4.38 10.18 -8.01
N ARG A 89 -4.33 9.13 -8.84
CA ARG A 89 -3.32 8.95 -9.88
C ARG A 89 -3.38 10.08 -10.91
N VAL A 90 -4.58 10.41 -11.38
CA VAL A 90 -4.81 11.45 -12.37
C VAL A 90 -4.68 12.83 -11.75
N GLY A 91 -5.43 13.13 -10.69
CA GLY A 91 -5.46 14.49 -10.14
C GLY A 91 -4.14 14.94 -9.49
N LEU A 92 -3.28 14.03 -9.01
CA LEU A 92 -1.93 14.39 -8.58
C LEU A 92 -1.00 14.68 -9.77
N ALA A 93 -1.17 14.00 -10.91
CA ALA A 93 -0.45 14.30 -12.15
C ALA A 93 -0.80 15.69 -12.69
N GLU A 94 -2.09 16.02 -12.72
CA GLU A 94 -2.59 17.36 -13.03
C GLU A 94 -2.05 18.43 -12.05
N SER A 95 -1.71 18.01 -10.83
CA SER A 95 -1.16 18.88 -9.79
C SER A 95 0.38 18.87 -9.73
N GLY A 96 1.07 18.40 -10.76
CA GLY A 96 2.54 18.49 -10.84
C GLY A 96 3.32 17.38 -10.12
N TRP A 97 2.72 16.21 -9.91
CA TRP A 97 3.40 15.01 -9.41
C TRP A 97 3.33 13.86 -10.39
N ASN A 98 4.47 13.29 -10.76
CA ASN A 98 4.41 11.99 -11.41
C ASN A 98 3.77 10.99 -10.45
N THR A 99 2.96 10.06 -10.94
CA THR A 99 2.35 9.02 -10.11
C THR A 99 2.79 7.64 -10.57
N LEU A 100 2.96 6.73 -9.60
CA LEU A 100 3.25 5.32 -9.84
C LEU A 100 2.29 4.49 -9.00
N SER A 101 1.19 4.02 -9.59
CA SER A 101 0.22 3.19 -8.89
C SER A 101 0.57 1.71 -9.06
N VAL A 102 0.68 0.96 -7.96
CA VAL A 102 1.36 -0.35 -7.95
C VAL A 102 0.38 -1.46 -7.61
N GLN A 103 0.42 -2.57 -8.38
CA GLN A 103 -0.37 -3.76 -8.05
C GLN A 103 0.19 -4.38 -6.79
N MET A 104 -0.61 -4.32 -5.73
CA MET A 104 -0.29 -4.95 -4.46
C MET A 104 -0.82 -6.39 -4.42
N PRO A 105 -0.27 -7.25 -3.53
CA PRO A 105 -0.79 -8.59 -3.36
C PRO A 105 -2.29 -8.59 -3.04
N VAL A 106 -3.05 -9.46 -3.71
CA VAL A 106 -4.49 -9.58 -3.52
C VAL A 106 -4.89 -11.03 -3.28
N LEU A 107 -6.02 -11.23 -2.62
CA LEU A 107 -6.73 -12.49 -2.51
C LEU A 107 -8.09 -12.35 -3.20
N GLU A 108 -8.92 -13.38 -3.09
CA GLU A 108 -10.31 -13.32 -3.49
C GLU A 108 -11.11 -12.20 -2.79
N LYS A 109 -12.22 -11.77 -3.40
CA LYS A 109 -13.01 -10.61 -2.94
C LYS A 109 -13.51 -10.70 -1.49
N GLN A 110 -13.70 -11.91 -0.96
CA GLN A 110 -14.26 -12.14 0.38
C GLN A 110 -13.20 -12.37 1.46
N ALA A 111 -11.91 -12.36 1.08
CA ALA A 111 -10.82 -12.50 2.02
C ALA A 111 -10.79 -11.34 3.04
N LYS A 112 -10.53 -11.69 4.30
CA LYS A 112 -10.56 -10.78 5.44
C LYS A 112 -9.15 -10.41 5.88
N TYR A 113 -9.05 -9.52 6.86
CA TYR A 113 -7.81 -8.96 7.36
C TYR A 113 -6.82 -10.05 7.80
N TYR A 114 -7.28 -11.07 8.53
CA TYR A 114 -6.41 -12.18 8.95
C TYR A 114 -5.91 -13.04 7.80
N ASP A 115 -6.67 -13.16 6.71
CA ASP A 115 -6.25 -13.91 5.52
C ASP A 115 -5.11 -13.18 4.79
N TYR A 116 -5.05 -11.85 4.93
CA TYR A 116 -4.01 -10.99 4.34
C TYR A 116 -2.72 -10.89 5.17
N LEU A 117 -2.73 -11.25 6.47
CA LEU A 117 -1.52 -11.17 7.31
C LEU A 117 -0.30 -11.88 6.70
N PRO A 118 -0.42 -13.09 6.11
CA PRO A 118 0.70 -13.77 5.46
C PRO A 118 1.17 -13.09 4.15
N LEU A 119 0.36 -12.22 3.55
CA LEU A 119 0.68 -11.52 2.31
C LEU A 119 1.44 -10.22 2.58
N PHE A 120 1.37 -9.63 3.77
CA PHE A 120 2.03 -8.35 4.03
C PHE A 120 3.54 -8.36 3.76
N PRO A 121 4.31 -9.42 4.10
CA PRO A 121 5.72 -9.50 3.70
C PRO A 121 5.95 -9.55 2.19
N GLN A 122 4.97 -10.03 1.40
CA GLN A 122 5.07 -10.07 -0.08
C GLN A 122 4.94 -8.68 -0.70
N ALA A 123 4.41 -7.70 0.04
CA ALA A 123 4.32 -6.31 -0.41
C ALA A 123 5.68 -5.58 -0.36
N ILE A 124 6.56 -5.96 0.57
CA ILE A 124 7.90 -5.36 0.76
C ILE A 124 8.67 -5.26 -0.57
N PRO A 125 8.94 -6.37 -1.28
CA PRO A 125 9.73 -6.32 -2.51
C PRO A 125 9.05 -5.50 -3.63
N ARG A 126 7.71 -5.42 -3.65
CA ARG A 126 6.98 -4.57 -4.61
C ARG A 126 7.14 -3.08 -4.31
N ILE A 127 7.08 -2.71 -3.03
CA ILE A 127 7.30 -1.33 -2.57
C ILE A 127 8.74 -0.90 -2.88
N GLU A 128 9.73 -1.76 -2.62
CA GLU A 128 11.14 -1.49 -2.92
C GLU A 128 11.38 -1.31 -4.42
N ALA A 129 10.82 -2.17 -5.26
CA ALA A 129 10.91 -2.04 -6.72
C ALA A 129 10.24 -0.75 -7.23
N ALA A 130 9.09 -0.37 -6.66
CA ALA A 130 8.42 0.87 -6.99
C ALA A 130 9.25 2.12 -6.60
N ILE A 131 9.88 2.11 -5.42
CA ILE A 131 10.78 3.18 -4.98
C ILE A 131 12.00 3.26 -5.91
N ALA A 132 12.59 2.13 -6.28
CA ALA A 132 13.72 2.09 -7.20
C ALA A 132 13.36 2.69 -8.57
N TYR A 133 12.21 2.26 -9.14
CA TYR A 133 11.70 2.81 -10.40
C TYR A 133 11.46 4.32 -10.31
N ALA A 134 10.77 4.78 -9.26
CA ALA A 134 10.51 6.20 -9.04
C ALA A 134 11.81 7.03 -8.99
N ARG A 135 12.83 6.55 -8.27
CA ARG A 135 14.13 7.22 -8.20
C ARG A 135 14.86 7.23 -9.53
N ASP A 136 14.72 6.20 -10.35
CA ASP A 136 15.32 6.17 -11.68
C ASP A 136 14.63 7.12 -12.66
N GLN A 137 13.30 7.24 -12.60
CA GLN A 137 12.56 8.26 -13.36
C GLN A 137 13.00 9.68 -12.98
N ILE A 138 13.17 9.95 -11.67
CA ILE A 138 13.65 11.25 -11.17
C ILE A 138 15.05 11.57 -11.70
N LYS A 139 15.98 10.61 -11.64
CA LYS A 139 17.36 10.79 -12.15
C LYS A 139 17.38 11.03 -13.66
N GLN A 140 16.55 10.33 -14.44
CA GLN A 140 16.47 10.50 -15.89
C GLN A 140 16.03 11.93 -16.26
N ASN A 141 15.20 12.54 -15.42
CA ASN A 141 14.75 13.93 -15.55
C ASN A 141 15.71 14.95 -14.88
N GLY A 142 16.88 14.52 -14.41
CA GLY A 142 17.94 15.39 -13.91
C GLY A 142 17.68 16.05 -12.54
N GLY A 143 16.66 15.59 -11.81
CA GLY A 143 16.26 16.16 -10.52
C GLY A 143 16.73 15.37 -9.29
N ASP A 144 16.58 15.99 -8.12
CA ASP A 144 16.67 15.38 -6.79
C ASP A 144 15.28 15.33 -6.11
N ASN A 145 14.24 15.20 -6.95
CA ASN A 145 12.85 15.31 -6.57
C ASN A 145 12.41 14.27 -5.52
N LYS A 146 11.29 14.55 -4.87
CA LYS A 146 10.75 13.78 -3.74
C LYS A 146 10.12 12.47 -4.20
N VAL A 147 10.21 11.42 -3.38
CA VAL A 147 9.40 10.21 -3.49
C VAL A 147 8.45 10.14 -2.32
N VAL A 148 7.15 10.08 -2.59
CA VAL A 148 6.10 10.00 -1.56
C VAL A 148 5.40 8.67 -1.67
N LEU A 149 5.19 7.98 -0.55
CA LEU A 149 4.41 6.75 -0.51
C LEU A 149 3.00 7.03 0.01
N ILE A 150 1.99 6.72 -0.79
CA ILE A 150 0.57 6.91 -0.49
C ILE A 150 -0.07 5.53 -0.40
N ALA A 151 -0.72 5.21 0.71
CA ALA A 151 -1.25 3.87 0.94
C ALA A 151 -2.66 3.89 1.51
N HIS A 152 -3.60 3.24 0.80
CA HIS A 152 -5.01 3.17 1.19
C HIS A 152 -5.34 1.85 1.89
N SER A 153 -6.07 1.93 3.01
CA SER A 153 -6.69 0.79 3.68
C SER A 153 -5.70 -0.36 3.97
N CYS A 154 -5.85 -1.51 3.32
CA CYS A 154 -4.94 -2.66 3.45
C CYS A 154 -3.54 -2.40 2.88
N GLY A 155 -3.41 -1.52 1.89
CA GLY A 155 -2.11 -1.01 1.43
C GLY A 155 -1.34 -0.32 2.55
N ALA A 156 -2.01 0.34 3.51
CA ALA A 156 -1.34 0.91 4.67
C ALA A 156 -0.81 -0.18 5.62
N HIS A 157 -1.52 -1.28 5.83
CA HIS A 157 -0.99 -2.41 6.60
C HIS A 157 0.23 -3.05 5.93
N MET A 158 0.23 -3.14 4.61
CA MET A 158 1.37 -3.60 3.82
C MET A 158 2.57 -2.65 3.93
N ALA A 159 2.35 -1.34 3.76
CA ALA A 159 3.39 -0.31 3.95
C ALA A 159 3.97 -0.33 5.39
N MET A 160 3.13 -0.60 6.39
CA MET A 160 3.53 -0.72 7.79
C MET A 160 4.17 -2.07 8.14
N THR A 161 4.24 -2.99 7.20
CA THR A 161 5.07 -4.20 7.32
C THR A 161 6.46 -3.95 6.73
N TRP A 162 6.56 -3.04 5.75
CA TRP A 162 7.83 -2.55 5.22
C TRP A 162 8.60 -1.66 6.23
N THR A 163 7.94 -1.05 7.22
CA THR A 163 8.57 -0.14 8.22
C THR A 163 9.59 -0.75 9.17
N ASP A 164 9.68 -2.07 9.34
CA ASP A 164 10.41 -2.65 10.48
C ASP A 164 11.96 -2.52 10.41
N VAL A 165 12.51 -1.90 9.35
CA VAL A 165 13.96 -1.78 9.14
C VAL A 165 14.36 -0.43 8.52
N ASP A 166 14.22 0.70 9.23
CA ASP A 166 14.68 2.04 8.80
C ASP A 166 14.21 2.49 7.39
N SER A 167 13.23 1.80 6.81
CA SER A 167 13.02 1.81 5.35
C SER A 167 12.31 3.07 4.89
N PHE A 168 11.53 3.70 5.78
CA PHE A 168 10.88 4.97 5.50
C PHE A 168 11.88 6.13 5.31
N GLU A 169 13.16 5.96 5.64
CA GLU A 169 14.20 6.91 5.26
C GLU A 169 14.52 6.87 3.75
N ALA A 170 14.04 5.85 3.01
CA ALA A 170 14.17 5.77 1.56
C ALA A 170 13.15 6.64 0.79
N ILE A 171 12.14 7.17 1.48
CA ILE A 171 11.12 8.06 0.93
C ILE A 171 11.16 9.42 1.63
N ASP A 172 10.53 10.42 1.05
CA ASP A 172 10.54 11.80 1.52
C ASP A 172 9.31 12.15 2.35
N ALA A 173 8.20 11.42 2.17
CA ALA A 173 6.97 11.57 2.96
C ALA A 173 6.05 10.34 2.83
N TYR A 174 5.12 10.19 3.78
CA TYR A 174 4.11 9.13 3.76
C TYR A 174 2.70 9.69 3.93
N VAL A 175 1.76 9.14 3.16
CA VAL A 175 0.33 9.40 3.29
C VAL A 175 -0.39 8.08 3.57
N GLY A 176 -0.99 7.98 4.74
CA GLY A 176 -1.86 6.86 5.11
C GLY A 176 -3.32 7.24 4.98
N ILE A 177 -4.09 6.49 4.18
CA ILE A 177 -5.50 6.78 3.92
C ILE A 177 -6.36 5.66 4.53
N GLY A 178 -7.26 6.00 5.45
CA GLY A 178 -8.15 5.03 6.09
C GLY A 178 -7.40 3.98 6.94
N MET A 179 -6.31 4.39 7.58
CA MET A 179 -5.41 3.48 8.30
C MET A 179 -6.09 2.74 9.46
N GLY A 180 -5.89 1.42 9.51
CA GLY A 180 -6.37 0.58 10.62
C GLY A 180 -7.71 -0.11 10.36
N ALA A 181 -8.21 -0.04 9.12
CA ALA A 181 -9.34 -0.82 8.68
C ALA A 181 -9.09 -2.32 8.91
N THR A 182 -10.02 -2.97 9.59
CA THR A 182 -9.98 -4.39 9.96
C THR A 182 -11.40 -4.95 10.00
N ASP A 183 -11.53 -6.26 9.77
CA ASP A 183 -12.83 -6.92 9.81
C ASP A 183 -13.33 -7.16 11.23
N TYR A 184 -14.64 -7.37 11.36
CA TYR A 184 -15.27 -7.71 12.61
C TYR A 184 -14.59 -8.93 13.27
N LYS A 185 -14.25 -8.79 14.56
CA LYS A 185 -13.50 -9.78 15.38
C LYS A 185 -12.08 -10.07 14.90
N GLN A 186 -11.50 -9.24 14.04
CA GLN A 186 -10.12 -9.37 13.58
C GLN A 186 -9.32 -8.10 13.89
N PRO A 187 -9.14 -7.73 15.18
CA PRO A 187 -8.37 -6.53 15.53
C PRO A 187 -6.94 -6.63 15.01
N MET A 188 -6.30 -5.47 14.84
CA MET A 188 -4.90 -5.40 14.42
C MET A 188 -4.01 -6.25 15.32
N LYS A 189 -3.13 -7.06 14.69
CA LYS A 189 -2.18 -7.91 15.42
C LYS A 189 -1.05 -7.13 16.05
N GLN A 190 -0.63 -6.05 15.37
CA GLN A 190 0.39 -5.13 15.83
C GLN A 190 -0.09 -3.70 15.55
N PRO A 191 0.16 -2.73 16.43
CA PRO A 191 -0.10 -1.33 16.13
C PRO A 191 0.84 -0.85 15.02
N PHE A 192 0.44 0.20 14.29
CA PHE A 192 1.34 0.83 13.33
C PHE A 192 2.53 1.50 14.04
N PRO A 193 3.76 1.35 13.55
CA PRO A 193 4.95 1.93 14.18
C PRO A 193 5.13 3.43 13.86
N LEU A 194 4.03 4.20 13.82
CA LEU A 194 4.01 5.61 13.39
C LEU A 194 4.97 6.50 14.20
N ALA A 195 5.19 6.22 15.48
CA ALA A 195 6.14 6.96 16.33
C ALA A 195 7.61 6.84 15.89
N LYS A 196 7.93 5.83 15.07
CA LYS A 196 9.27 5.60 14.51
C LYS A 196 9.46 6.27 13.14
N ILE A 197 8.39 6.67 12.46
CA ILE A 197 8.47 7.23 11.10
C ILE A 197 8.87 8.71 11.18
N LYS A 198 10.08 9.05 10.74
CA LYS A 198 10.65 10.40 10.89
C LYS A 198 10.35 11.35 9.73
N VAL A 199 10.03 10.82 8.57
CA VAL A 199 9.52 11.61 7.44
C VAL A 199 8.15 12.22 7.79
N PRO A 200 7.72 13.30 7.13
CA PRO A 200 6.38 13.84 7.28
C PRO A 200 5.31 12.77 7.01
N VAL A 201 4.30 12.71 7.88
CA VAL A 201 3.17 11.77 7.76
C VAL A 201 1.86 12.54 7.68
N LEU A 202 1.08 12.27 6.63
CA LEU A 202 -0.33 12.66 6.57
C LEU A 202 -1.21 11.45 6.87
N ASP A 203 -1.99 11.51 7.96
CA ASP A 203 -3.05 10.55 8.26
C ASP A 203 -4.40 11.11 7.80
N VAL A 204 -4.92 10.58 6.68
CA VAL A 204 -6.22 10.95 6.13
C VAL A 204 -7.23 9.86 6.45
N TYR A 205 -8.42 10.23 6.91
CA TYR A 205 -9.53 9.28 7.02
C TYR A 205 -10.86 9.94 6.71
N ALA A 206 -11.84 9.13 6.33
CA ALA A 206 -13.15 9.62 5.93
C ALA A 206 -14.03 9.95 7.14
N ALA A 207 -14.95 10.92 7.02
CA ALA A 207 -15.90 11.24 8.09
C ALA A 207 -16.81 10.04 8.42
N ASN A 208 -17.17 9.23 7.43
CA ASN A 208 -17.96 8.01 7.58
C ASN A 208 -17.12 6.74 7.38
N ASP A 209 -15.84 6.79 7.78
CA ASP A 209 -14.93 5.63 7.70
C ASP A 209 -15.39 4.50 8.64
N TYR A 210 -14.79 3.32 8.48
CA TYR A 210 -15.05 2.17 9.31
C TYR A 210 -14.82 2.47 10.80
N PRO A 211 -15.62 1.86 11.70
CA PRO A 211 -15.51 2.13 13.13
C PRO A 211 -14.11 1.87 13.72
N ALA A 212 -13.34 0.92 13.15
CA ALA A 212 -11.96 0.69 13.57
C ALA A 212 -11.05 1.89 13.25
N VAL A 213 -11.16 2.45 12.04
CA VAL A 213 -10.36 3.61 11.61
C VAL A 213 -10.67 4.82 12.48
N GLN A 214 -11.95 5.11 12.72
CA GLN A 214 -12.35 6.25 13.55
C GLN A 214 -11.88 6.13 15.00
N ARG A 215 -12.09 4.96 15.64
CA ARG A 215 -11.66 4.74 17.03
C ARG A 215 -10.15 4.84 17.21
N MET A 216 -9.37 4.51 16.19
CA MET A 216 -7.91 4.51 16.25
C MET A 216 -7.28 5.86 15.89
N ALA A 217 -8.05 6.80 15.31
CA ALA A 217 -7.51 8.06 14.80
C ALA A 217 -6.72 8.87 15.83
N ALA A 218 -7.25 9.04 17.04
CA ALA A 218 -6.55 9.77 18.11
C ALA A 218 -5.22 9.10 18.51
N ALA A 219 -5.18 7.77 18.58
CA ALA A 219 -3.96 7.04 18.92
C ALA A 219 -2.93 7.06 17.77
N ARG A 220 -3.39 7.04 16.50
CA ARG A 220 -2.51 7.26 15.34
C ARG A 220 -1.89 8.65 15.39
N TRP A 221 -2.69 9.68 15.63
CA TRP A 221 -2.20 11.06 15.74
C TRP A 221 -1.18 11.23 16.87
N GLN A 222 -1.49 10.71 18.07
CA GLN A 222 -0.55 10.75 19.19
C GLN A 222 0.80 10.10 18.84
N SER A 223 0.78 8.99 18.10
CA SER A 223 2.00 8.31 17.66
C SER A 223 2.76 9.14 16.62
N ILE A 224 2.05 9.79 15.68
CA ILE A 224 2.64 10.68 14.67
C ILE A 224 3.27 11.91 15.35
N GLU A 225 2.60 12.53 16.31
CA GLU A 225 3.14 13.66 17.08
C GLU A 225 4.41 13.26 17.86
N GLN A 226 4.42 12.07 18.44
CA GLN A 226 5.59 11.54 19.14
C GLN A 226 6.80 11.39 18.20
N ALA A 227 6.59 11.16 16.91
CA ALA A 227 7.69 11.06 15.96
C ALA A 227 8.42 12.40 15.78
N GLY A 228 7.72 13.52 15.99
CA GLY A 228 8.29 14.87 16.11
C GLY A 228 8.43 15.66 14.81
N ASN A 229 7.86 15.20 13.70
CA ASN A 229 7.92 15.93 12.44
C ASN A 229 6.82 17.00 12.35
N THR A 230 7.21 18.27 12.23
CA THR A 230 6.28 19.42 12.25
C THR A 230 5.44 19.58 10.99
N LYS A 231 5.78 18.87 9.91
CA LYS A 231 5.00 18.85 8.66
C LYS A 231 3.93 17.74 8.66
N SER A 232 3.92 16.87 9.67
CA SER A 232 2.89 15.85 9.79
C SER A 232 1.52 16.44 10.14
N ALA A 233 0.46 15.81 9.66
CA ALA A 233 -0.92 16.25 9.90
C ALA A 233 -1.89 15.06 9.97
N GLN A 234 -3.07 15.30 10.55
CA GLN A 234 -4.20 14.39 10.47
C GLN A 234 -5.42 15.16 9.96
N VAL A 235 -6.06 14.64 8.91
CA VAL A 235 -7.16 15.33 8.21
C VAL A 235 -8.35 14.38 8.03
N ILE A 236 -9.55 14.93 8.20
CA ILE A 236 -10.81 14.24 7.93
C ILE A 236 -11.36 14.72 6.59
N VAL A 237 -11.71 13.80 5.69
CA VAL A 237 -12.44 14.14 4.46
C VAL A 237 -13.95 14.10 4.76
N PRO A 238 -14.65 15.24 4.70
CA PRO A 238 -16.09 15.29 4.96
C PRO A 238 -16.87 14.52 3.89
N ASP A 239 -18.05 14.01 4.27
CA ASP A 239 -19.00 13.35 3.36
C ASP A 239 -18.42 12.20 2.52
N ALA A 240 -17.34 11.57 3.00
CA ALA A 240 -16.70 10.41 2.40
C ALA A 240 -16.93 9.16 3.24
N ASP A 241 -16.92 8.00 2.58
CA ASP A 241 -16.82 6.68 3.19
C ASP A 241 -15.38 6.14 3.08
N HIS A 242 -15.14 4.94 3.60
CA HIS A 242 -13.81 4.31 3.59
C HIS A 242 -13.21 4.15 2.18
N TYR A 243 -14.05 3.98 1.16
CA TYR A 243 -13.62 3.76 -0.21
C TYR A 243 -13.56 5.05 -1.03
N TYR A 244 -14.03 6.16 -0.45
CA TYR A 244 -14.12 7.46 -1.11
C TYR A 244 -14.99 7.41 -2.36
N THR A 245 -16.06 6.61 -2.34
CA THR A 245 -16.99 6.50 -3.48
C THR A 245 -17.59 7.87 -3.82
N ASN A 246 -17.41 8.30 -5.07
CA ASN A 246 -17.75 9.65 -5.57
C ASN A 246 -17.09 10.81 -4.78
N ARG A 247 -15.97 10.53 -4.10
CA ARG A 247 -15.21 11.48 -3.28
C ARG A 247 -13.69 11.40 -3.53
N GLY A 248 -13.26 10.76 -4.61
CA GLY A 248 -11.87 10.71 -5.05
C GLY A 248 -11.25 12.10 -5.16
N ASP A 249 -11.90 13.03 -5.87
CA ASP A 249 -11.39 14.40 -6.04
C ASP A 249 -11.19 15.14 -4.71
N ALA A 250 -12.09 14.95 -3.74
CA ALA A 250 -11.99 15.57 -2.43
C ALA A 250 -10.80 15.00 -1.63
N LEU A 251 -10.54 13.69 -1.75
CA LEU A 251 -9.35 13.05 -1.20
C LEU A 251 -8.08 13.56 -1.88
N THR A 252 -8.09 13.65 -3.21
CA THR A 252 -6.96 14.15 -4.01
C THR A 252 -6.61 15.59 -3.64
N LEU A 253 -7.60 16.47 -3.49
CA LEU A 253 -7.39 17.85 -3.07
C LEU A 253 -6.69 17.93 -1.71
N VAL A 254 -7.18 17.20 -0.70
CA VAL A 254 -6.56 17.17 0.64
C VAL A 254 -5.11 16.73 0.59
N ILE A 255 -4.82 15.70 -0.22
CA ILE A 255 -3.46 15.19 -0.34
C ILE A 255 -2.57 16.18 -1.10
N SER A 256 -3.04 16.73 -2.22
CA SER A 256 -2.29 17.71 -3.01
C SER A 256 -1.94 18.95 -2.19
N GLU A 257 -2.91 19.52 -1.47
CA GLU A 257 -2.69 20.70 -0.62
C GLU A 257 -1.61 20.44 0.46
N TRP A 258 -1.59 19.23 1.04
CA TRP A 258 -0.55 18.87 1.99
C TRP A 258 0.81 18.67 1.32
N LEU A 259 0.85 18.03 0.15
CA LEU A 259 2.08 17.85 -0.63
C LEU A 259 2.71 19.20 -1.04
N ASP A 260 1.89 20.21 -1.31
CA ASP A 260 2.33 21.59 -1.59
C ASP A 260 3.05 22.25 -0.40
N SER A 261 2.81 21.75 0.82
CA SER A 261 3.44 22.27 2.05
C SER A 261 4.77 21.59 2.41
N LEU A 262 5.14 20.50 1.71
CA LEU A 262 6.38 19.77 1.96
C LEU A 262 7.60 20.53 1.44
#